data_AF-A0A7C7KSI0-F1
#
_entry.id   AF-A0A7C7KSI0-F1
#
_cell.length_a   1.000
_cell.length_b   1.000
_cell.length_c   1.000
_cell.angle_alpha   90.00
_cell.angle_beta   90.00
_cell.angle_gamma   90.00
#
_symmetry.space_group_name_H-M   'P 1'
#
loop_
_entity.id
_entity.type
_entity.pdbx_description
1 polymer ?
#
loop_
_entity_poly.entity_id
_entity_poly.type
_entity_poly.pdbx_seq_one_letter_code
_entity_poly.pdbx_strand_id
1 'polypeptide(L)' 'MPATPPQVDLVNKLADQHEMPINEILAIVGLREIDEMTKSDASDIINEMKKRSRRGRSGRSRRKDRP' A
#
# COMPACT_ATOMS: atom_id res chain seq x y z
N MET A 1 -9.19 -10.91 14.24
CA MET A 1 -10.38 -10.83 13.34
C MET A 1 -9.87 -10.78 11.92
N PRO A 2 -10.44 -11.58 10.99
CA PRO A 2 -10.07 -11.52 9.58
C PRO A 2 -10.39 -10.13 9.01
N ALA A 3 -9.62 -9.72 8.00
CA ALA A 3 -9.89 -8.50 7.25
C ALA A 3 -11.30 -8.53 6.67
N THR A 4 -11.94 -7.36 6.57
CA THR A 4 -13.25 -7.26 5.93
C THR A 4 -13.12 -7.25 4.41
N PRO A 5 -14.14 -7.66 3.64
CA PRO A 5 -14.08 -7.58 2.18
C PRO A 5 -13.68 -6.19 1.64
N PRO A 6 -14.20 -5.06 2.19
CA PRO A 6 -13.75 -3.73 1.78
C PRO A 6 -12.26 -3.45 2.03
N GLN A 7 -11.67 -4.03 3.09
CA GLN A 7 -10.24 -3.90 3.36
C GLN A 7 -9.41 -4.68 2.34
N VAL A 8 -9.82 -5.92 2.03
CA VAL A 8 -9.21 -6.77 1.00
C VAL A 8 -9.24 -6.07 -0.36
N ASP A 9 -10.41 -5.56 -0.77
CA ASP A 9 -10.60 -4.84 -2.03
C ASP A 9 -9.69 -3.61 -2.13
N LEU A 10 -9.52 -2.87 -1.02
CA LEU A 10 -8.66 -1.69 -1.00
C LEU A 10 -7.18 -2.07 -1.13
N VAL A 11 -6.74 -3.14 -0.48
CA VAL A 11 -5.36 -3.64 -0.60
C VAL A 11 -5.09 -4.08 -2.04
N ASN A 12 -5.99 -4.82 -2.68
CA ASN A 12 -5.88 -5.19 -4.10
C ASN A 12 -5.80 -3.96 -5.02
N LYS A 13 -6.67 -2.97 -4.81
CA LYS A 13 -6.61 -1.70 -5.57
C LYS A 13 -5.29 -0.96 -5.39
N LEU A 14 -4.70 -1.00 -4.19
CA LEU A 14 -3.40 -0.39 -3.94
C LEU A 14 -2.26 -1.18 -4.61
N ALA A 15 -2.39 -2.50 -4.72
CA ALA A 15 -1.50 -3.35 -5.51
C ALA A 15 -1.48 -2.90 -6.97
N ASP A 16 -2.67 -2.80 -7.57
CA ASP A 16 -2.84 -2.38 -8.96
C ASP A 16 -2.30 -0.96 -9.18
N GLN A 17 -2.63 -0.01 -8.29
CA GLN A 17 -2.18 1.39 -8.38
C GLN A 17 -0.66 1.56 -8.31
N HIS A 18 0.02 0.63 -7.63
CA HIS A 18 1.47 0.65 -7.48
C HIS A 18 2.17 -0.31 -8.44
N GLU A 19 1.42 -0.99 -9.31
CA GLU A 19 1.92 -2.05 -10.21
C GLU A 19 2.73 -3.12 -9.44
N MET A 20 2.32 -3.40 -8.20
CA MET A 20 2.97 -4.36 -7.32
C MET A 20 2.14 -5.64 -7.22
N PRO A 21 2.75 -6.83 -7.31
CA PRO A 21 2.07 -8.08 -7.00
C PRO A 21 1.52 -8.08 -5.57
N ILE A 22 0.33 -8.66 -5.37
CA ILE A 22 -0.31 -8.73 -4.05
C ILE A 22 0.61 -9.38 -2.99
N ASN A 23 1.37 -10.39 -3.37
CA ASN A 23 2.32 -11.08 -2.49
C ASN A 23 3.43 -10.13 -1.96
N GLU A 24 3.89 -9.17 -2.76
CA GLU A 24 4.89 -8.19 -2.32
C GLU A 24 4.31 -7.21 -1.31
N ILE A 25 3.02 -6.88 -1.45
CA ILE A 25 2.32 -6.02 -0.50
C ILE A 25 2.04 -6.76 0.81
N LEU A 26 1.62 -8.02 0.75
CA LEU A 26 1.41 -8.86 1.92
C LEU A 26 2.72 -9.11 2.69
N ALA A 27 3.85 -9.22 1.98
CA ALA A 27 5.16 -9.36 2.59
C ALA A 27 5.57 -8.17 3.49
N ILE A 28 4.94 -6.99 3.34
CA ILE A 28 5.18 -5.83 4.23
C ILE A 28 4.87 -6.17 5.70
N VAL A 29 3.90 -7.05 5.91
CA VAL A 29 3.45 -7.52 7.24
C VAL A 29 3.76 -9.00 7.47
N GLY A 30 4.57 -9.61 6.59
CA GLY A 30 5.01 -10.99 6.72
C GLY A 30 3.97 -12.05 6.34
N LEU A 31 2.93 -11.68 5.59
CA LEU A 31 1.89 -12.61 5.15
C LEU A 31 2.23 -13.23 3.79
N ARG A 32 1.72 -14.44 3.54
CA ARG A 32 1.88 -15.14 2.26
C ARG A 32 0.61 -15.10 1.44
N GLU A 33 -0.52 -15.32 2.09
CA GLU A 33 -1.84 -15.39 1.46
C GLU A 33 -2.75 -14.28 2.00
N ILE A 34 -3.62 -13.76 1.15
CA ILE A 34 -4.54 -12.67 1.54
C ILE A 34 -5.58 -13.12 2.56
N ASP A 35 -5.86 -14.43 2.59
CA ASP A 35 -6.82 -15.09 3.48
C ASP A 35 -6.35 -15.06 4.94
N GLU A 36 -5.03 -14.97 5.15
CA GLU A 36 -4.40 -14.86 6.47
C GLU A 36 -4.49 -13.43 7.04
N MET A 37 -4.85 -12.45 6.20
CA MET A 37 -4.85 -11.03 6.57
C MET A 37 -5.89 -10.71 7.63
N THR A 38 -5.45 -10.14 8.73
CA THR A 38 -6.34 -9.61 9.77
C THR A 38 -6.74 -8.16 9.49
N LYS A 39 -7.75 -7.66 10.22
CA LYS A 39 -8.15 -6.24 10.14
C LYS A 39 -7.00 -5.28 10.47
N SER A 40 -6.10 -5.69 11.36
CA SER A 40 -4.94 -4.90 11.78
C SER A 40 -3.91 -4.86 10.66
N ASP A 41 -3.55 -6.04 10.11
CA ASP A 41 -2.61 -6.17 9.00
C ASP A 41 -3.06 -5.34 7.80
N ALA A 42 -4.35 -5.42 7.44
CA ALA A 42 -4.89 -4.62 6.35
C ALA A 42 -4.75 -3.11 6.61
N SER A 43 -5.03 -2.66 7.84
CA SER A 43 -4.86 -1.25 8.23
C SER A 43 -3.40 -0.80 8.12
N ASP A 44 -2.47 -1.65 8.53
CA ASP A 44 -1.03 -1.37 8.48
C ASP A 44 -0.52 -1.29 7.04
N ILE A 45 -0.90 -2.26 6.20
CA ILE A 45 -0.62 -2.26 4.75
C ILE A 45 -1.14 -0.98 4.10
N ILE A 46 -2.42 -0.64 4.31
CA ILE A 46 -3.04 0.55 3.70
C ILE A 46 -2.28 1.82 4.10
N ASN A 47 -1.89 1.92 5.38
CA ASN A 47 -1.14 3.07 5.88
C ASN A 47 0.24 3.17 5.22
N GLU A 48 0.97 2.06 5.11
CA GLU A 48 2.28 2.03 4.45
C GLU A 48 2.20 2.37 2.96
N MET A 49 1.23 1.82 2.23
CA MET A 49 1.02 2.11 0.81
C MET A 49 0.66 3.60 0.59
N LYS A 50 -0.21 4.17 1.43
CA LYS A 50 -0.51 5.62 1.40
C LYS A 50 0.72 6.49 1.67
N LYS A 51 1.62 6.08 2.58
CA LYS A 51 2.88 6.80 2.83
C LYS A 51 3.80 6.76 1.60
N ARG A 52 3.91 5.60 0.93
CA ARG A 52 4.69 5.44 -0.32
C ARG A 52 4.18 6.37 -1.43
N SER A 53 2.86 6.45 -1.61
CA SER A 53 2.24 7.34 -2.60
C SER A 53 2.55 8.83 -2.36
N ARG A 54 2.63 9.27 -1.11
CA ARG A 54 2.96 10.67 -0.75
C ARG A 54 4.41 11.04 -1.05
N ARG A 55 5.36 10.11 -0.85
CA ARG A 55 6.79 10.36 -1.10
C ARG A 55 7.11 10.56 -2.59
N GLY A 56 6.36 9.93 -3.49
CA GLY A 56 6.51 10.14 -4.94
C GLY A 56 5.99 11.50 -5.44
N ARG A 57 5.01 12.10 -4.76
CA ARG A 57 4.41 13.39 -5.16
C ARG A 57 5.14 14.62 -4.63
N SER A 58 5.86 14.52 -3.51
CA SER A 58 6.55 15.67 -2.90
C SER A 58 7.92 16.01 -3.54
N GLY A 59 8.42 15.18 -4.46
CA GLY A 59 9.72 15.40 -5.12
C GLY A 59 9.68 16.24 -6.40
N ARG A 60 8.50 16.56 -6.96
CA ARG A 60 8.38 17.21 -8.28
C ARG A 60 8.21 18.73 -8.25
N SER A 61 8.29 19.35 -7.07
CA SER A 61 8.27 20.81 -6.92
C SER A 61 9.50 21.27 -6.13
N ARG A 62 10.66 21.40 -6.82
CA ARG A 62 11.85 22.18 -6.36
C ARG A 62 13.02 22.22 -7.34
N ARG A 63 12.80 22.15 -8.66
CA ARG A 63 13.84 22.46 -9.67
C ARG A 63 13.25 23.16 -10.88
N LYS A 64 12.73 24.37 -10.68
CA LYS A 64 12.56 25.32 -11.77
C LYS A 64 12.79 26.74 -11.26
N ASP A 65 13.92 26.95 -10.63
CA ASP A 65 14.52 28.27 -10.46
C ASP A 65 15.99 28.08 -10.13
N ARG A 66 16.84 28.25 -11.14
CA ARG A 66 18.18 28.77 -10.91
C ARG A 66 18.52 29.68 -12.10
N PRO A 67 18.86 30.95 -11.86
CA PRO A 67 19.17 31.94 -12.90
C PRO A 67 20.41 31.54 -13.70
#